data_AF-A0A525IFI5-F1
#
_entry.id   AF-A0A525IFI5-F1
#
_cell.length_a   1.000
_cell.length_b   1.000
_cell.length_c   1.000
_cell.angle_alpha   90.00
_cell.angle_beta   90.00
_cell.angle_gamma   90.00
#
_symmetry.space_group_name_H-M   'P 1'
#
loop_
_entity.id
_entity.type
_entity.pdbx_description
1 polymer ?
#
loop_
_entity_poly.entity_id
_entity_poly.type
_entity_poly.pdbx_seq_one_letter_code
_entity_poly.pdbx_strand_id
1 'polypeptide(L)' 'MKLRKSKWSVEDSRELAAMVAAGGTPFRAAVRLNRSISSCQIQARKMGVPFENSTIRRKNILAKCAAAEKALAR' A
#
# COMPACT_ATOMS: atom_id res chain seq x y z
N MET A 1 -4.84 -24.71 -8.61
CA MET A 1 -4.47 -23.28 -8.58
C MET A 1 -5.74 -22.45 -8.34
N LYS A 2 -5.77 -21.54 -7.36
CA LYS A 2 -6.94 -20.66 -7.12
C LYS A 2 -7.16 -19.74 -8.33
N LEU A 3 -8.36 -19.76 -8.91
CA LEU A 3 -8.79 -18.85 -9.97
C LEU A 3 -8.71 -17.40 -9.44
N ARG A 4 -7.76 -16.61 -9.95
CA ARG A 4 -7.63 -15.20 -9.60
C ARG A 4 -8.74 -14.42 -10.30
N LYS A 5 -9.40 -13.49 -9.58
CA LYS A 5 -10.42 -12.60 -10.15
C LYS A 5 -9.83 -11.81 -11.33
N SER A 6 -10.37 -12.00 -12.53
CA SER A 6 -9.87 -11.40 -13.78
C SER A 6 -10.24 -9.92 -13.95
N LYS A 7 -11.47 -9.55 -13.61
CA LYS A 7 -11.97 -8.18 -13.78
C LYS A 7 -11.97 -7.42 -12.45
N TRP A 8 -11.52 -6.17 -12.46
CA TRP A 8 -11.65 -5.25 -11.32
C TRP A 8 -13.06 -4.67 -11.31
N SER A 9 -13.80 -4.87 -10.22
CA SER A 9 -15.06 -4.16 -10.01
C SER A 9 -14.80 -2.74 -9.50
N VAL A 10 -15.84 -1.91 -9.52
CA VAL A 10 -15.76 -0.55 -8.99
C VAL A 10 -15.56 -0.59 -7.47
N GLU A 11 -16.18 -1.54 -6.79
CA GLU A 11 -16.06 -1.75 -5.34
C GLU A 11 -14.63 -2.17 -4.97
N ASP A 12 -14.06 -3.16 -5.67
CA ASP A 12 -12.67 -3.59 -5.46
C ASP A 12 -11.68 -2.44 -5.65
N SER A 13 -11.95 -1.57 -6.62
CA SER A 13 -11.12 -0.39 -6.93
C SER A 13 -11.20 0.66 -5.82
N ARG A 14 -12.40 0.92 -5.28
CA ARG A 14 -12.57 1.81 -4.11
C ARG A 14 -11.91 1.24 -2.86
N GLU A 15 -12.06 -0.06 -2.61
CA GLU A 15 -11.43 -0.71 -1.44
C GLU A 15 -9.89 -0.69 -1.55
N LEU A 16 -9.35 -0.89 -2.76
CA LEU A 16 -7.92 -0.72 -3.01
C LEU A 16 -7.46 0.71 -2.73
N ALA A 17 -8.18 1.72 -3.21
CA ALA A 17 -7.83 3.13 -2.99
C ALA A 17 -7.88 3.49 -1.50
N ALA A 18 -8.90 3.03 -0.77
CA ALA A 18 -9.02 3.24 0.67
C ALA A 18 -7.85 2.60 1.44
N MET A 19 -7.43 1.39 1.05
CA MET A 19 -6.26 0.74 1.66
C MET A 19 -4.96 1.50 1.39
N VAL A 20 -4.77 2.02 0.18
CA VAL A 20 -3.58 2.83 -0.15
C VAL A 20 -3.58 4.13 0.66
N ALA A 21 -4.72 4.83 0.73
CA ALA A 21 -4.86 6.06 1.51
C ALA A 21 -4.60 5.84 3.01
N ALA A 22 -4.98 4.67 3.54
CA ALA A 22 -4.67 4.27 4.92
C ALA A 22 -3.20 3.86 5.14
N GLY A 23 -2.32 3.98 4.14
CA GLY A 23 -0.91 3.58 4.23
C GLY A 23 -0.71 2.06 4.22
N GLY A 24 -1.68 1.32 3.68
CA GLY A 24 -1.65 -0.13 3.53
C GLY A 24 -0.57 -0.59 2.54
N THR A 25 -0.06 -1.80 2.75
CA THR A 25 0.95 -2.38 1.87
C THR A 25 0.32 -3.16 0.71
N PRO A 26 1.03 -3.33 -0.42
CA PRO A 26 0.58 -4.17 -1.53
C PRO A 26 0.24 -5.61 -1.10
N PHE A 27 0.94 -6.13 -0.09
CA PHE A 27 0.70 -7.45 0.48
C PHE A 27 -0.67 -7.53 1.18
N ARG A 28 -1.01 -6.53 2.00
CA ARG A 28 -2.31 -6.47 2.67
C ARG A 28 -3.45 -6.39 1.67
N ALA A 29 -3.28 -5.55 0.64
CA ALA A 29 -4.26 -5.42 -0.43
C ALA A 29 -4.45 -6.73 -1.22
N ALA A 30 -3.35 -7.44 -1.51
CA ALA A 30 -3.39 -8.74 -2.20
C ALA A 30 -4.17 -9.80 -1.41
N VAL A 31 -3.93 -9.91 -0.11
CA VAL A 31 -4.65 -10.85 0.78
C VAL A 31 -6.13 -10.48 0.84
N ARG A 32 -6.45 -9.19 1.02
CA ARG A 32 -7.83 -8.71 1.16
C ARG A 32 -8.67 -8.91 -0.10
N LEU A 33 -8.10 -8.57 -1.26
CA LEU A 33 -8.79 -8.64 -2.55
C LEU A 33 -8.63 -10.01 -3.24
N ASN A 34 -7.88 -10.92 -2.61
CA ASN A 34 -7.53 -12.24 -3.16
C ASN A 34 -6.95 -12.15 -4.58
N ARG A 35 -6.05 -11.18 -4.80
CA ARG A 35 -5.38 -10.90 -6.08
C ARG A 35 -3.86 -10.94 -5.93
N SER A 36 -3.14 -10.98 -7.05
CA SER A 36 -1.68 -10.87 -7.02
C SER A 36 -1.23 -9.47 -6.62
N ILE A 37 -0.09 -9.41 -5.91
CA ILE A 37 0.55 -8.15 -5.51
C ILE A 37 0.79 -7.24 -6.72
N SER A 38 1.30 -7.81 -7.81
CA SER A 38 1.57 -7.07 -9.06
C SER A 38 0.29 -6.48 -9.65
N SER A 39 -0.84 -7.20 -9.60
CA SER A 39 -2.12 -6.69 -10.09
C SER A 39 -2.61 -5.50 -9.25
N CYS A 40 -2.51 -5.59 -7.92
CA CYS A 40 -2.82 -4.48 -7.02
C CYS A 40 -1.94 -3.26 -7.31
N GLN A 41 -0.64 -3.44 -7.52
CA GLN A 41 0.28 -2.35 -7.85
C GLN A 41 -0.01 -1.68 -9.20
N ILE A 42 -0.36 -2.47 -10.22
CA ILE A 42 -0.73 -1.95 -11.54
C ILE A 42 -2.04 -1.17 -11.45
N GLN A 43 -3.05 -1.73 -10.77
CA GLN A 43 -4.35 -1.06 -10.61
C GLN A 43 -4.22 0.23 -9.79
N ALA A 44 -3.46 0.21 -8.70
CA ALA A 44 -3.19 1.38 -7.87
C ALA A 44 -2.55 2.53 -8.68
N ARG A 45 -1.56 2.20 -9.52
CA ARG A 45 -0.96 3.16 -10.47
C ARG A 45 -1.98 3.68 -11.50
N LYS A 46 -2.80 2.79 -12.06
CA LYS A 46 -3.83 3.15 -13.05
C LYS A 46 -4.87 4.12 -12.47
N MET A 47 -5.17 4.00 -11.18
CA MET A 47 -6.11 4.89 -10.47
C MET A 47 -5.46 6.18 -9.94
N GLY A 48 -4.16 6.39 -10.17
CA GLY A 48 -3.44 7.56 -9.66
C GLY A 48 -3.13 7.53 -8.16
N VAL A 49 -3.34 6.39 -7.49
CA VAL A 49 -3.06 6.18 -6.07
C VAL A 49 -2.00 5.09 -5.90
N PRO A 50 -0.74 5.33 -6.31
CA PRO A 50 0.31 4.32 -6.19
C PRO A 50 0.61 4.00 -4.72
N PHE A 51 0.98 2.75 -4.44
CA PHE A 51 1.55 2.39 -3.15
C PHE A 51 2.86 3.14 -2.90
N GLU A 52 3.11 3.52 -1.65
CA GLU A 52 4.40 4.10 -1.26
C GLU A 52 5.56 3.19 -1.62
N ASN A 53 6.61 3.78 -2.18
CA ASN A 53 7.88 3.09 -2.39
C ASN A 53 8.46 2.67 -1.04
N SER A 54 8.83 1.40 -0.90
CA SER A 54 9.40 0.84 0.33
C SER A 54 10.63 1.60 0.83
N THR A 55 11.45 2.14 -0.09
CA THR A 55 12.61 2.97 0.24
C THR A 55 12.20 4.29 0.88
N ILE A 56 11.18 4.95 0.34
CA ILE A 56 10.65 6.22 0.89
C ILE A 56 10.02 5.96 2.25
N ARG A 57 9.21 4.89 2.36
CA ARG A 57 8.60 4.48 3.63
C ARG A 57 9.63 4.24 4.72
N ARG A 58 10.72 3.53 4.42
CA ARG A 58 11.81 3.28 5.36
C ARG A 58 12.51 4.58 5.79
N LYS A 59 12.80 5.48 4.84
CA LYS A 59 13.38 6.79 5.15
C LYS A 59 12.47 7.60 6.08
N ASN A 60 11.16 7.62 5.82
CA ASN A 60 10.20 8.34 6.64
C ASN A 60 10.12 7.78 8.06
N ILE A 61 10.18 6.44 8.22
CA ILE A 61 10.20 5.80 9.54
C ILE A 61 11.48 6.16 10.30
N LEU A 62 12.64 6.05 9.66
CA LEU A 62 13.92 6.39 10.28
C LEU A 62 13.98 7.87 10.69
N ALA A 63 13.47 8.76 9.84
CA ALA A 63 13.40 10.19 10.15
C ALA A 63 12.51 10.45 11.39
N LYS A 64 11.38 9.75 11.53
CA LYS A 64 10.52 9.85 12.71
C LYS A 64 11.21 9.34 13.97
N CYS A 65 11.89 8.19 13.90
CA CYS A 65 12.66 7.65 15.03
C CYS A 65 13.76 8.62 15.46
N ALA A 66 14.55 9.13 14.51
CA ALA A 66 15.61 10.10 14.81
C ALA A 66 15.08 11.41 15.40
N ALA A 67 13.92 11.89 14.94
CA ALA A 67 13.25 13.05 15.54
C ALA A 67 12.77 12.78 16.97
N ALA A 68 12.24 11.59 17.24
CA ALA A 68 11.81 11.18 18.57
C ALA A 68 13.00 11.04 19.54
N GLU A 69 14.13 10.45 19.09
CA GLU A 69 15.37 10.35 19.86
C GLU A 69 15.92 11.72 20.24
N LYS A 70 15.93 12.68 19.29
CA LYS A 70 16.34 14.07 19.57
C LYS A 70 15.41 14.79 20.55
N ALA A 71 14.11 14.46 20.54
CA ALA A 71 13.15 15.03 21.48
C ALA A 71 13.30 14.47 22.90
N LEU A 72 13.74 13.20 23.04
CA LEU A 72 13.96 12.55 24.33
C LEU A 72 15.30 12.93 24.98
N ALA A 73 16.29 13.33 24.18
CA ALA A 73 17.61 13.76 24.64
C ALA A 73 17.66 15.22 25.13
N ARG A 74 16.50 15.87 25.26
CA ARG A 74 16.32 17.25 25.75
C ARG A 74 15.60 17.23 27.09
#